data_AF-A0A6J2WEB4-F1
#
_entry.id   AF-A0A6J2WEB4-F1
#
_cell.length_a   1.000
_cell.length_b   1.000
_cell.length_c   1.000
_cell.angle_alpha   90.00
_cell.angle_beta   90.00
_cell.angle_gamma   90.00
#
_symmetry.space_group_name_H-M   'P 1'
#
loop_
_entity.id
_entity.type
_entity.pdbx_description
1 polymer ?
#
loop_
_entity_poly.entity_id
_entity_poly.type
_entity_poly.pdbx_seq_one_letter_code
_entity_poly.pdbx_strand_id
1 'polypeptide(L)'
;MVPLGKPKSGRIWKDRNKQRFSALLRDKPLRTSWEKKMEVRREKELLKKYQQKLNEEKAREKEEKKRRRAENIKRRAENERKAEIVQVIRNTAKIKRIKKKQLRKIEKRDTLPMLQKSAPVNRTASGKAGKGE
;
A
#
# COMPACT_ATOMS: atom_id res chain seq x y z
N MET A 1 -19.93 -7.35 74.93
CA MET A 1 -19.76 -8.17 73.70
C MET A 1 -20.56 -9.45 73.90
N VAL A 2 -21.72 -9.57 73.27
CA VAL A 2 -22.60 -10.74 73.42
C VAL A 2 -21.97 -11.90 72.64
N PRO A 3 -21.68 -13.06 73.27
CA PRO A 3 -21.17 -14.22 72.55
C PRO A 3 -22.29 -14.80 71.67
N LEU A 4 -22.09 -14.76 70.36
CA LEU A 4 -23.02 -15.38 69.41
C LEU A 4 -22.80 -16.91 69.41
N GLY A 5 -23.89 -17.65 69.52
CA GLY A 5 -23.88 -19.12 69.44
C GLY A 5 -23.52 -19.66 68.05
N LYS A 6 -23.18 -20.95 68.00
CA LYS A 6 -22.90 -21.66 66.74
C LYS A 6 -24.21 -21.84 65.94
N PRO A 7 -24.21 -21.60 64.62
CA PRO A 7 -25.39 -21.87 63.80
C PRO A 7 -25.71 -23.37 63.80
N LYS A 8 -27.00 -23.71 63.77
CA LYS A 8 -27.50 -25.09 63.88
C LYS A 8 -26.91 -26.04 62.82
N SER A 9 -26.53 -25.53 61.65
CA SER A 9 -25.94 -26.28 60.54
C SER A 9 -24.41 -26.46 60.62
N GLY A 10 -23.74 -25.86 61.62
CA GLY A 10 -22.28 -25.90 61.78
C GLY A 10 -21.47 -25.13 60.72
N ARG A 11 -22.08 -24.74 59.59
CA ARG A 11 -21.43 -23.98 58.52
C ARG A 11 -21.67 -22.49 58.66
N ILE A 12 -20.60 -21.74 58.87
CA ILE A 12 -20.58 -20.28 58.85
C ILE A 12 -20.28 -19.86 57.41
N TRP A 13 -21.34 -19.57 56.64
CA TRP A 13 -21.23 -19.26 55.21
C TRP A 13 -20.80 -17.81 54.89
N LYS A 14 -20.68 -16.96 55.91
CA LYS A 14 -20.28 -15.55 55.80
C LYS A 14 -19.24 -15.23 56.86
N ASP A 15 -18.09 -14.72 56.44
CA ASP A 15 -17.11 -14.16 57.37
C ASP A 15 -17.69 -12.92 58.05
N ARG A 16 -17.82 -12.99 59.36
CA ARG A 16 -18.35 -11.88 60.18
C ARG A 16 -17.36 -10.72 60.27
N ASN A 17 -16.08 -10.99 59.97
CA ASN A 17 -15.00 -10.01 59.94
C ASN A 17 -14.78 -9.46 58.52
N LYS A 18 -15.82 -8.85 57.92
CA LYS A 18 -15.62 -7.99 56.76
C LYS A 18 -15.08 -6.66 57.28
N GLN A 19 -13.80 -6.39 57.00
CA GLN A 19 -13.23 -5.06 57.20
C GLN A 19 -14.18 -4.03 56.59
N ARG A 20 -14.52 -3.00 57.35
CA ARG A 20 -15.43 -1.95 56.88
C ARG A 20 -14.77 -1.28 55.67
N PHE A 21 -15.56 -0.82 54.71
CA PHE A 21 -15.04 -0.08 53.55
C PHE A 21 -14.19 1.15 53.96
N SER A 22 -14.40 1.68 55.16
CA SER A 22 -13.59 2.73 55.78
C SER A 22 -12.18 2.30 56.20
N ALA A 23 -11.90 1.02 56.32
CA ALA A 23 -10.55 0.48 56.56
C ALA A 23 -9.71 0.42 55.27
N LEU A 24 -10.33 0.62 54.11
CA LEU A 24 -9.62 0.83 52.85
C LEU A 24 -8.98 2.23 52.90
N LEU A 25 -7.67 2.28 53.17
CA LEU A 25 -6.91 3.52 53.08
C LEU A 25 -6.92 3.98 51.61
N ARG A 26 -7.79 4.94 51.29
CA ARG A 26 -7.80 5.57 49.97
C ARG A 26 -6.62 6.53 49.92
N ASP A 27 -5.59 6.18 49.17
CA ASP A 27 -4.52 7.11 48.87
C ASP A 27 -5.12 8.39 48.30
N LYS A 28 -4.64 9.54 48.78
CA LYS A 28 -4.99 10.83 48.18
C LYS A 28 -4.62 10.73 46.70
N PRO A 29 -5.57 10.89 45.76
CA PRO A 29 -5.21 10.86 44.36
C PRO A 29 -4.16 11.94 44.13
N LEU A 30 -3.00 11.59 43.58
CA LEU A 30 -1.98 12.55 43.18
C LEU A 30 -2.60 13.46 42.11
N ARG A 31 -3.23 14.55 42.55
CA ARG A 31 -3.78 15.58 41.65
C ARG A 31 -2.60 16.40 41.18
N THR A 32 -2.14 16.14 39.97
CA THR A 32 -1.20 17.02 39.29
C THR A 32 -1.87 18.37 38.99
N SER A 33 -1.10 19.45 39.08
CA SER A 33 -1.54 20.78 38.68
C SER A 33 -1.94 20.80 37.21
N TRP A 34 -2.78 21.76 36.82
CA TRP A 34 -3.19 21.94 35.44
C TRP A 34 -2.01 22.18 34.50
N GLU A 35 -1.05 22.99 34.93
CA GLU A 35 0.19 23.27 34.21
C GLU A 35 0.95 21.99 33.86
N LYS A 36 1.17 21.10 34.85
CA LYS A 36 1.84 19.82 34.62
C LYS A 36 1.08 18.90 33.64
N LYS A 37 -0.25 18.99 33.61
CA LYS A 37 -1.06 18.26 32.62
C LYS A 37 -0.88 18.82 31.21
N MET A 38 -0.75 20.15 31.09
CA MET A 38 -0.53 20.82 29.81
C MET A 38 0.88 20.55 29.27
N GLU A 39 1.89 20.51 30.13
CA GLU A 39 3.26 20.11 29.77
C GLU A 39 3.29 18.68 29.19
N VAL A 40 2.72 17.71 29.93
CA VAL A 40 2.65 16.32 29.46
C VAL A 40 1.88 16.20 28.14
N ARG A 41 0.80 16.98 27.97
CA ARG A 41 0.06 17.02 26.70
C ARG A 41 0.94 17.55 25.57
N ARG A 42 1.67 18.64 25.79
CA ARG A 42 2.58 19.25 24.82
C ARG A 42 3.70 18.28 24.43
N GLU A 43 4.35 17.63 25.39
CA GLU A 43 5.38 16.63 25.14
C GLU A 43 4.85 15.46 24.31
N LYS A 44 3.66 14.97 24.66
CA LYS A 44 3.00 13.88 23.92
C LYS A 44 2.69 14.28 22.48
N GLU A 45 2.28 15.53 22.24
CA GLU A 45 2.05 16.05 20.89
C GLU A 45 3.35 16.16 20.09
N LEU A 46 4.43 16.63 20.69
CA LEU A 46 5.74 16.69 20.05
C LEU A 46 6.25 15.31 19.67
N LEU A 47 6.14 14.34 20.59
CA LEU A 47 6.54 12.95 20.35
C LEU A 47 5.71 12.33 19.21
N LYS A 48 4.40 12.56 19.18
CA LYS A 48 3.52 12.09 18.10
C LYS A 48 3.91 12.68 16.74
N LYS A 49 4.16 13.99 16.68
CA LYS A 49 4.60 14.67 15.45
C LYS A 49 5.93 14.10 14.96
N TYR A 50 6.85 13.84 15.87
CA TYR A 50 8.13 13.22 15.53
C TYR A 50 7.96 11.79 14.99
N GLN A 51 7.15 10.98 15.65
CA GLN A 51 6.82 9.62 15.18
C GLN A 51 6.15 9.63 13.80
N GLN A 52 5.24 10.58 13.54
CA GLN A 52 4.61 10.77 12.24
C GLN A 52 5.65 11.07 11.16
N LYS A 53 6.56 12.02 11.39
CA LYS A 53 7.65 12.35 10.46
C LYS A 53 8.50 11.12 10.10
N LEU A 54 8.91 10.32 11.09
CA LEU A 54 9.69 9.10 10.86
C LEU A 54 8.92 8.07 10.02
N ASN A 55 7.62 7.93 10.27
CA ASN A 55 6.78 7.00 9.51
C ASN A 55 6.58 7.47 8.06
N GLU A 56 6.38 8.77 7.86
CA GLU A 56 6.26 9.38 6.53
C GLU A 56 7.54 9.22 5.71
N GLU A 57 8.71 9.46 6.31
CA GLU A 57 10.00 9.23 5.64
C GLU A 57 10.17 7.77 5.20
N LYS A 58 9.89 6.82 6.09
CA LYS A 58 9.92 5.38 5.78
C LYS A 58 8.91 5.01 4.69
N ALA A 59 7.74 5.64 4.68
CA ALA A 59 6.71 5.40 3.68
C ALA A 59 7.15 5.92 2.30
N ARG A 60 7.70 7.15 2.24
CA ARG A 60 8.23 7.76 1.02
C ARG A 60 9.35 6.92 0.41
N GLU A 61 10.30 6.45 1.22
CA GLU A 61 11.40 5.61 0.74
C GLU A 61 10.87 4.28 0.13
N LYS A 62 9.88 3.66 0.78
CA LYS A 62 9.25 2.43 0.27
C LYS A 62 8.48 2.68 -1.03
N GLU A 63 7.77 3.78 -1.13
CA GLU A 63 7.03 4.16 -2.33
C GLU A 63 7.97 4.43 -3.51
N GLU A 64 9.07 5.15 -3.28
CA GLU A 64 10.09 5.39 -4.29
C GLU A 64 10.71 4.08 -4.80
N LYS A 65 11.07 3.16 -3.90
CA LYS A 65 11.55 1.82 -4.27
C LYS A 65 10.53 1.04 -5.10
N LYS A 66 9.24 1.12 -4.73
CA LYS A 66 8.15 0.49 -5.51
C LYS A 66 8.03 1.12 -6.90
N ARG A 67 8.07 2.46 -6.99
CA ARG A 67 8.01 3.19 -8.27
C ARG A 67 9.17 2.80 -9.17
N ARG A 68 10.40 2.81 -8.66
CA ARG A 68 11.60 2.39 -9.39
C ARG A 68 11.50 0.94 -9.88
N ARG A 69 10.99 0.04 -9.04
CA ARG A 69 10.80 -1.37 -9.43
C ARG A 69 9.75 -1.51 -10.53
N ALA A 70 8.62 -0.81 -10.42
CA ALA A 70 7.57 -0.83 -11.44
C ALA A 70 8.08 -0.30 -12.79
N GLU A 71 8.82 0.80 -12.77
CA GLU A 71 9.46 1.37 -13.97
C GLU A 71 10.48 0.41 -14.59
N ASN A 72 11.34 -0.21 -13.78
CA ASN A 72 12.31 -1.19 -14.26
C ASN A 72 11.63 -2.43 -14.87
N ILE A 73 10.53 -2.90 -14.28
CA ILE A 73 9.74 -4.02 -14.82
C ILE A 73 9.12 -3.60 -16.16
N LYS A 74 8.53 -2.41 -16.25
CA LYS A 74 7.96 -1.89 -17.49
C LYS A 74 9.02 -1.78 -18.59
N ARG A 75 10.18 -1.21 -18.26
CA ARG A 75 11.32 -1.09 -19.19
C ARG A 75 11.82 -2.46 -19.63
N ARG A 76 11.92 -3.44 -18.71
CA ARG A 76 12.30 -4.81 -19.06
C ARG A 76 11.29 -5.46 -20.00
N ALA A 77 10.00 -5.36 -19.72
CA ALA A 77 8.95 -5.90 -20.58
C ALA A 77 8.94 -5.26 -21.98
N GLU A 78 9.17 -3.94 -22.06
CA GLU A 78 9.31 -3.25 -23.35
C GLU A 78 10.58 -3.66 -24.10
N ASN A 79 11.69 -3.85 -23.38
CA ASN A 79 12.94 -4.33 -23.97
C ASN A 79 12.83 -5.78 -24.46
N GLU A 80 12.19 -6.67 -23.69
CA GLU A 80 11.91 -8.04 -24.10
C GLU A 80 11.07 -8.06 -25.38
N ARG A 81 10.00 -7.24 -25.45
CA ARG A 81 9.20 -7.08 -26.68
C ARG A 81 10.00 -6.55 -27.87
N LYS A 82 10.95 -5.64 -27.64
CA LYS A 82 11.81 -5.09 -28.71
C LYS A 82 12.93 -6.03 -29.14
N ALA A 83 13.46 -6.82 -28.20
CA ALA A 83 14.55 -7.76 -28.42
C ALA A 83 14.06 -9.08 -29.03
N GLU A 84 12.76 -9.38 -28.94
CA GLU A 84 12.16 -10.51 -29.63
C GLU A 84 12.40 -10.39 -31.15
N ILE A 85 13.30 -11.21 -31.68
CA ILE A 85 13.62 -11.25 -33.11
C ILE A 85 12.46 -11.91 -33.83
N VAL A 86 11.65 -11.10 -34.50
CA VAL A 86 10.47 -11.55 -35.26
C VAL A 86 10.78 -11.70 -36.74
N GLN A 87 10.29 -12.78 -37.35
CA GLN A 87 10.31 -12.94 -38.80
C GLN A 87 9.05 -12.32 -39.40
N VAL A 88 9.19 -11.22 -40.14
CA VAL A 88 8.04 -10.57 -40.80
C VAL A 88 7.55 -11.42 -41.96
N ILE A 89 6.31 -11.90 -41.88
CA ILE A 89 5.70 -12.72 -42.93
C ILE A 89 4.94 -11.83 -43.92
N ARG A 90 5.52 -11.60 -45.09
CA ARG A 90 4.90 -10.80 -46.16
C ARG A 90 3.86 -11.57 -46.99
N ASN A 91 4.02 -12.88 -47.11
CA ASN A 91 3.13 -13.74 -47.90
C ASN A 91 2.39 -14.74 -46.99
N THR A 92 1.07 -14.56 -46.86
CA THR A 92 0.21 -15.37 -45.97
C THR A 92 -0.05 -16.79 -46.48
N ALA A 93 0.10 -17.04 -47.79
CA ALA A 93 -0.05 -18.37 -48.37
C ALA A 93 1.01 -19.35 -47.83
N LYS A 94 2.20 -18.86 -47.43
CA LYS A 94 3.24 -19.69 -46.83
C LYS A 94 2.79 -20.32 -45.50
N ILE A 95 2.16 -19.55 -44.61
CA ILE A 95 1.64 -20.09 -43.33
C ILE A 95 0.56 -21.15 -43.59
N LYS A 96 -0.31 -20.91 -44.56
CA LYS A 96 -1.40 -21.83 -44.91
C LYS A 96 -0.90 -23.17 -45.45
N ARG A 97 0.31 -23.24 -46.00
CA ARG A 97 0.95 -24.46 -46.51
C ARG A 97 1.68 -25.28 -45.43
N ILE A 98 1.89 -24.73 -44.23
CA ILE A 98 2.62 -25.39 -43.14
C ILE A 98 1.72 -26.41 -42.44
N LYS A 99 2.31 -27.52 -41.96
CA LYS A 99 1.58 -28.57 -41.24
C LYS A 99 1.00 -28.04 -39.92
N LYS A 100 -0.24 -28.44 -39.59
CA LYS A 100 -0.97 -28.02 -38.38
C LYS A 100 -0.18 -28.19 -37.07
N LYS A 101 0.67 -29.22 -36.95
CA LYS A 101 1.52 -29.42 -35.76
C LYS A 101 2.62 -28.35 -35.61
N GLN A 102 3.19 -27.88 -36.72
CA GLN A 102 4.20 -26.80 -36.70
C GLN A 102 3.55 -25.45 -36.39
N LEU A 103 2.35 -25.19 -36.89
CA LEU A 103 1.59 -23.97 -36.57
C LEU A 103 1.31 -23.80 -35.07
N ARG A 104 1.19 -24.90 -34.30
CA ARG A 104 1.01 -24.85 -32.84
C ARG A 104 2.25 -24.33 -32.08
N LYS A 105 3.43 -24.41 -32.68
CA LYS A 105 4.69 -23.92 -32.09
C LYS A 105 4.97 -22.46 -32.41
N ILE A 106 4.23 -21.86 -33.33
CA ILE A 106 4.45 -20.48 -33.78
C ILE A 106 3.66 -19.54 -32.87
N GLU A 107 4.38 -18.68 -32.16
CA GLU A 107 3.80 -17.53 -31.48
C GLU A 107 3.66 -16.36 -32.45
N LYS A 108 2.47 -15.75 -32.49
CA LYS A 108 2.21 -14.59 -33.35
C LYS A 108 2.45 -13.32 -32.54
N ARG A 109 3.33 -12.46 -33.06
CA ARG A 109 3.56 -11.11 -32.52
C ARG A 109 3.09 -10.08 -33.54
N ASP A 110 2.39 -9.07 -33.04
CA ASP A 110 1.93 -7.97 -33.88
C ASP A 110 3.01 -6.90 -33.97
N THR A 111 3.51 -6.67 -35.19
CA THR A 111 4.55 -5.67 -35.48
C THR A 111 3.98 -4.39 -36.09
N LEU A 112 2.67 -4.33 -36.38
CA LEU A 112 1.98 -3.14 -36.90
C LEU A 112 2.21 -1.87 -36.05
N PRO A 113 2.17 -1.91 -34.70
CA PRO A 113 2.39 -0.71 -33.88
C PRO A 113 3.83 -0.17 -33.96
N MET A 114 4.82 -0.98 -34.35
CA MET A 114 6.18 -0.48 -34.61
C MET A 114 6.25 0.27 -35.95
N LEU A 115 5.56 -0.22 -36.97
CA LEU A 115 5.52 0.38 -38.30
C LEU A 115 4.83 1.76 -38.30
N GLN A 116 3.77 1.92 -37.51
CA GLN A 116 3.05 3.19 -37.37
C GLN A 116 3.88 4.27 -36.66
N LYS A 117 4.79 3.89 -35.75
CA LYS A 117 5.69 4.82 -35.05
C LYS A 117 6.84 5.32 -35.93
N SER A 118 7.24 4.57 -36.94
CA SER A 118 8.32 4.93 -37.87
C SER A 118 7.82 5.65 -39.12
N ALA A 119 6.50 5.76 -39.33
CA ALA A 119 5.97 6.47 -40.47
C ALA A 119 6.25 7.99 -40.32
N PRO A 120 6.97 8.62 -41.26
CA PRO A 120 7.11 10.07 -41.24
C PRO A 120 5.72 10.68 -41.41
N VAL A 121 5.34 11.55 -40.47
CA VAL A 121 4.16 12.39 -40.64
C VAL A 121 4.47 13.37 -41.76
N ASN A 122 4.20 12.99 -43.00
CA ASN A 122 4.18 13.91 -44.12
C ASN A 122 3.01 14.88 -43.90
N ARG A 123 3.26 15.94 -43.13
CA ARG A 123 2.44 17.15 -43.12
C ARG A 123 2.75 17.88 -44.42
N THR A 124 2.07 17.49 -45.51
CA THR A 124 2.02 18.32 -46.70
C THR A 124 1.19 19.56 -46.36
N ALA A 125 1.88 20.66 -46.09
CA ALA A 125 1.28 21.98 -45.99
C ALA A 125 0.73 22.37 -47.37
N SER A 126 -0.56 22.13 -47.61
CA SER A 126 -1.28 22.76 -48.72
C SER A 126 -1.64 24.20 -48.34
N GLY A 127 -0.62 25.06 -48.22
CA GLY A 127 -0.78 26.51 -48.25
C GLY A 127 -0.91 26.94 -49.71
N LYS A 128 -2.10 26.82 -50.28
CA LYS A 128 -2.39 27.29 -51.64
C LYS A 128 -2.48 28.81 -51.58
N ALA A 129 -1.44 29.47 -52.09
CA ALA A 129 -1.46 30.88 -52.42
C ALA A 129 -2.65 31.15 -53.37
N GLY A 130 -3.62 31.92 -52.91
CA GLY A 130 -4.70 32.49 -53.71
C GLY A 130 -4.45 33.98 -53.85
N LYS A 131 -3.86 34.36 -54.99
CA LYS A 131 -3.79 35.73 -55.49
C LYS A 131 -5.18 36.05 -56.07
N GLY A 132 -5.82 37.11 -55.60
CA GLY A 132 -7.11 37.57 -56.11
C GLY A 132 -7.33 39.03 -55.70
N GLU A 133 -7.20 39.90 -56.70
CA GLU A 133 -7.62 41.31 -56.86
C GLU A 133 -7.57 42.27 -55.66
#